data_AF-K0R2V9-F1
#
_entry.id   AF-K0R2V9-F1
#
_cell.length_a   1.000
_cell.length_b   1.000
_cell.length_c   1.000
_cell.angle_alpha   90.00
_cell.angle_beta   90.00
_cell.angle_gamma   90.00
#
_symmetry.space_group_name_H-M   'P 1'
#
loop_
_entity.id
_entity.type
_entity.pdbx_description
1 polymer ?
#
loop_
_entity_poly.entity_id
_entity_poly.type
_entity_poly.pdbx_seq_one_letter_code
_entity_poly.pdbx_strand_id
1 'polypeptide(L)'
;MATSCVLAAAAADVCAHCGQEGGDAVKLKNCNACLLVKYCDVDCQKAHRKQHKKACKKRAAELKDERLYGQGHERPEGEFCPICTRPVPLPTGKHSRVNGCCMKMVCNGCALAAMRTGIHGKCEFCRTPVTRDEAKALAQIQTRIGKMDPEAIRFLGDQYSQGRLGLEKDMARAVELWTEAAELGSAGAWYNLGAVYIRGDGVEQNEARGISFYEKAAMLGHPIARHNLGCCEYDHGNYDRAVRHFLISAKMGVEQSLEMIKELFKEGNATKLQYGEALKGYRDASEEMKSPDREEAKKFVPVLNPVGY
;
A
#
# COMPACT_ATOMS: atom_id res chain seq x y z
N MET A 1 6.44 11.49 40.08
CA MET A 1 6.72 10.27 40.86
C MET A 1 6.45 9.09 39.96
N ALA A 2 7.51 8.37 39.62
CA ALA A 2 7.48 7.19 38.76
C ALA A 2 7.30 5.95 39.62
N THR A 3 6.34 5.10 39.27
CA THR A 3 6.52 3.64 39.24
C THR A 3 5.39 2.98 38.45
N SER A 4 5.75 2.56 37.24
CA SER A 4 5.11 1.48 36.49
C SER A 4 5.33 0.15 37.23
N CYS A 5 4.33 -0.71 37.24
CA CYS A 5 4.49 -2.17 37.16
C CYS A 5 3.10 -2.85 37.13
N VAL A 6 2.58 -3.11 35.94
CA VAL A 6 1.64 -4.23 35.74
C VAL A 6 2.46 -5.36 35.15
N LEU A 7 2.70 -6.37 35.98
CA LEU A 7 3.38 -7.61 35.62
C LEU A 7 2.65 -8.27 34.43
N ALA A 8 3.33 -8.34 33.29
CA ALA A 8 3.01 -9.29 32.24
C ALA A 8 3.29 -10.69 32.78
N ALA A 9 2.24 -11.47 33.06
CA ALA A 9 2.38 -12.88 33.39
C ALA A 9 2.99 -13.60 32.17
N ALA A 10 4.23 -14.08 32.31
CA ALA A 10 4.82 -15.00 31.36
C ALA A 10 3.91 -16.23 31.26
N ALA A 11 3.41 -16.53 30.06
CA ALA A 11 2.64 -17.74 29.82
C ALA A 11 3.52 -18.94 30.21
N ALA A 12 3.08 -19.70 31.22
CA ALA A 12 3.78 -20.87 31.73
C ALA A 12 4.21 -21.79 30.57
N ASP A 13 5.46 -22.27 30.59
CA ASP A 13 5.98 -23.17 29.57
C ASP A 13 5.42 -24.57 29.78
N VAL A 14 4.11 -24.70 29.59
CA VAL A 14 3.32 -25.89 29.93
C VAL A 14 2.36 -26.20 28.79
N CYS A 15 2.18 -27.48 28.48
CA CYS A 15 1.19 -27.91 27.52
C CYS A 15 -0.22 -27.58 28.01
N ALA A 16 -0.98 -26.83 27.21
CA ALA A 16 -2.33 -26.39 27.54
C ALA A 16 -3.37 -27.53 27.63
N HIS A 17 -3.02 -28.76 27.26
CA HIS A 17 -3.89 -29.92 27.42
C HIS A 17 -3.49 -30.82 28.59
N CYS A 18 -2.28 -31.40 28.53
CA CYS A 18 -1.84 -32.42 29.49
C CYS A 18 -1.10 -31.86 30.71
N GLY A 19 -0.79 -30.56 30.72
CA GLY A 19 -0.07 -29.93 31.84
C GLY A 19 1.43 -30.25 31.89
N GLN A 20 1.99 -30.89 30.85
CA GLN A 20 3.42 -31.21 30.79
C GLN A 20 4.28 -29.97 30.63
N GLU A 21 5.28 -29.81 31.50
CA GLU A 21 6.25 -28.72 31.43
C GLU A 21 7.20 -28.88 30.23
N GLY A 22 7.57 -27.76 29.62
CA GLY A 22 8.58 -27.68 28.58
C GLY A 22 9.97 -27.83 29.16
N GLY A 23 10.84 -28.53 28.43
CA GLY A 23 12.24 -28.75 28.81
C GLY A 23 13.02 -29.39 27.67
N ASP A 24 14.27 -29.77 27.91
CA ASP A 24 15.16 -30.33 26.88
C ASP A 24 14.58 -31.60 26.21
N ALA A 25 13.80 -32.38 26.97
CA ALA A 25 13.14 -33.59 26.49
C ALA A 25 11.83 -33.32 25.72
N VAL A 26 11.13 -32.21 25.98
CA VAL A 26 9.77 -31.94 25.49
C VAL A 26 9.68 -30.53 24.93
N LYS A 27 9.67 -30.44 23.61
CA LYS A 27 9.59 -29.16 22.90
C LYS A 27 8.13 -28.76 22.68
N LEU A 28 7.70 -27.78 23.47
CA LEU A 28 6.37 -27.19 23.34
C LEU A 28 6.29 -26.23 22.13
N LYS A 29 5.23 -26.36 21.33
CA LYS A 29 4.96 -25.51 20.16
C LYS A 29 3.75 -24.62 20.39
N ASN A 30 3.87 -23.34 20.06
CA ASN A 30 2.76 -22.41 20.11
C ASN A 30 1.63 -22.84 19.15
N CYS A 31 0.39 -22.52 19.51
CA CYS A 31 -0.73 -22.59 18.60
C CYS A 31 -0.50 -21.62 17.44
N ASN A 32 -0.32 -22.15 16.21
CA ASN A 32 -0.02 -21.35 15.02
C ASN A 32 -1.02 -20.23 14.72
N ALA A 33 -2.25 -20.32 15.22
CA ALA A 33 -3.30 -19.34 14.97
C ALA A 33 -3.28 -18.16 15.95
N CYS A 34 -3.05 -18.40 17.25
CA CYS A 34 -3.21 -17.38 18.30
C CYS A 34 -1.96 -17.12 19.13
N LEU A 35 -0.98 -18.01 19.11
CA LEU A 35 0.26 -17.94 19.89
C LEU A 35 0.08 -17.83 21.42
N LEU A 36 -1.14 -18.00 21.96
CA LEU A 36 -1.42 -17.88 23.41
C LEU A 36 -1.09 -19.13 24.21
N VAL A 37 -1.16 -20.29 23.57
CA VAL A 37 -1.10 -21.59 24.22
C VAL A 37 -0.12 -22.48 23.49
N LYS A 38 0.50 -23.40 24.24
CA LYS A 38 1.52 -24.31 23.74
C LYS A 38 1.07 -25.77 23.83
N TYR A 39 1.60 -26.63 22.95
CA TYR A 39 1.32 -28.06 22.90
C TYR A 39 2.59 -28.88 22.73
N CYS A 40 2.69 -30.02 23.43
CA CYS A 40 3.77 -31.00 23.26
C CYS A 40 3.62 -31.80 21.96
N ASP A 41 2.39 -32.03 21.52
CA ASP A 41 2.06 -32.79 20.32
C ASP A 41 0.72 -32.35 19.69
N VAL A 42 0.40 -32.96 18.55
CA VAL A 42 -0.80 -32.67 17.76
C VAL A 42 -2.08 -33.17 18.44
N ASP A 43 -2.01 -34.21 19.27
CA ASP A 43 -3.18 -34.80 19.90
C ASP A 43 -3.66 -33.95 21.07
N CYS A 44 -2.72 -33.42 21.87
CA CYS A 44 -2.97 -32.38 22.86
C CYS A 44 -3.60 -31.13 22.23
N GLN A 45 -3.12 -30.71 21.06
CA GLN A 45 -3.72 -29.59 20.34
C GLN A 45 -5.18 -29.90 19.92
N LYS A 46 -5.44 -31.09 19.36
CA LYS A 46 -6.79 -31.50 18.94
C LYS A 46 -7.75 -31.59 20.12
N ALA A 47 -7.31 -32.15 21.25
CA ALA A 47 -8.12 -32.31 22.45
C ALA A 47 -8.50 -30.95 23.05
N HIS A 48 -7.57 -30.01 23.14
CA HIS A 48 -7.82 -28.67 23.68
C HIS A 48 -8.55 -27.73 22.69
N ARG A 49 -8.55 -28.03 21.38
CA ARG A 49 -9.13 -27.16 20.33
C ARG A 49 -10.56 -26.71 20.65
N LYS A 50 -11.42 -27.59 21.17
CA LYS A 50 -12.83 -27.25 21.45
C LYS A 50 -12.96 -26.19 22.55
N GLN A 51 -12.16 -26.31 23.61
CA GLN A 51 -12.17 -25.40 24.76
C GLN A 51 -11.61 -24.02 24.40
N HIS A 52 -10.59 -23.99 23.55
CA HIS A 52 -9.88 -22.76 23.19
C HIS A 52 -10.37 -22.07 21.92
N LYS A 53 -11.26 -22.69 21.14
CA LYS A 53 -11.68 -22.21 19.80
C LYS A 53 -12.08 -20.73 19.77
N LYS A 54 -12.90 -20.27 20.74
CA LYS A 54 -13.40 -18.89 20.79
C LYS A 54 -12.26 -17.89 21.07
N ALA A 55 -11.46 -18.16 22.10
CA ALA A 55 -10.31 -17.32 22.46
C ALA A 55 -9.25 -17.31 21.34
N CYS A 56 -8.99 -18.47 20.73
CA CYS A 56 -8.09 -18.64 19.60
C CYS A 56 -8.48 -17.76 18.42
N LYS A 57 -9.75 -17.81 18.01
CA LYS A 57 -10.27 -16.99 16.91
C LYS A 57 -10.16 -15.49 17.20
N LYS A 58 -10.52 -15.07 18.43
CA LYS A 58 -10.40 -13.67 18.85
C LYS A 58 -8.96 -13.20 18.74
N ARG A 59 -8.01 -13.94 19.31
CA ARG A 59 -6.60 -13.56 19.27
C ARG A 59 -6.01 -13.62 17.86
N ALA A 60 -6.41 -14.59 17.04
CA ALA A 60 -5.99 -14.64 15.64
C ALA A 60 -6.42 -13.39 14.86
N ALA A 61 -7.64 -12.88 15.12
CA ALA A 61 -8.10 -11.62 14.55
C ALA A 61 -7.30 -10.42 15.09
N GLU A 62 -7.02 -10.37 16.39
CA GLU A 62 -6.16 -9.33 16.98
C GLU A 62 -4.76 -9.33 16.37
N LEU A 63 -4.13 -10.50 16.19
CA LEU A 63 -2.83 -10.62 15.53
C LEU A 63 -2.87 -10.16 14.07
N LYS A 64 -3.98 -10.42 13.38
CA LYS A 64 -4.19 -9.92 12.01
C LYS A 64 -4.24 -8.39 12.00
N ASP A 65 -4.98 -7.80 12.94
CA ASP A 65 -5.09 -6.35 13.09
C ASP A 65 -3.76 -5.70 13.51
N GLU A 66 -3.05 -6.29 14.48
CA GLU A 66 -1.72 -5.84 14.91
C GLU A 66 -0.76 -5.79 13.70
N ARG A 67 -0.78 -6.83 12.87
CA ARG A 67 0.03 -6.88 11.64
C ARG A 67 -0.42 -5.83 10.61
N LEU A 68 -1.72 -5.69 10.38
CA LEU A 68 -2.28 -4.78 9.38
C LEU A 68 -2.04 -3.31 9.74
N TYR A 69 -2.24 -2.94 11.01
CA TYR A 69 -2.09 -1.57 11.49
C TYR A 69 -0.66 -1.22 11.89
N GLY A 70 0.23 -2.20 12.11
CA GLY A 70 1.63 -1.97 12.48
C GLY A 70 2.61 -1.93 11.31
N GLN A 71 2.15 -2.08 10.07
CA GLN A 71 2.98 -2.04 8.85
C GLN A 71 2.47 -0.99 7.89
N GLY A 72 3.31 -0.55 6.94
CA GLY A 72 2.92 0.34 5.84
C GLY A 72 2.54 1.75 6.29
N HIS A 73 3.36 2.33 7.17
CA HIS A 73 3.25 3.71 7.65
C HIS A 73 4.04 4.71 6.81
N GLU A 74 4.95 4.22 5.97
CA GLU A 74 5.80 5.01 5.09
C GLU A 74 5.41 4.74 3.63
N ARG A 75 5.60 5.75 2.78
CA ARG A 75 5.30 5.64 1.35
C ARG A 75 6.38 4.80 0.66
N PRO A 76 6.05 4.01 -0.38
CA PRO A 76 7.04 3.26 -1.13
C PRO A 76 8.05 4.19 -1.81
N GLU A 77 9.31 3.75 -1.92
CA GLU A 77 10.37 4.52 -2.58
C GLU A 77 10.01 4.97 -4.00
N GLY A 78 9.23 4.16 -4.72
CA GLY A 78 8.74 4.47 -6.06
C GLY A 78 7.86 5.73 -6.15
N GLU A 79 7.34 6.23 -5.04
CA GLU A 79 6.55 7.46 -4.97
C GLU A 79 7.38 8.72 -4.66
N PHE A 80 8.70 8.58 -4.52
CA PHE A 80 9.63 9.69 -4.37
C PHE A 80 10.24 10.06 -5.71
N CYS A 81 10.31 11.35 -6.00
CA CYS A 81 11.00 11.81 -7.20
C CYS A 81 12.50 11.56 -7.02
N PRO A 82 13.19 10.82 -7.91
CA PRO A 82 14.58 10.46 -7.71
C PRO A 82 15.56 11.62 -7.96
N ILE A 83 15.07 12.77 -8.46
CA ILE A 83 15.89 13.96 -8.70
C ILE A 83 15.92 14.86 -7.46
N CYS A 84 14.76 15.17 -6.88
CA CYS A 84 14.67 16.04 -5.71
C CYS A 84 14.47 15.29 -4.39
N THR A 85 14.44 13.94 -4.44
CA THR A 85 14.27 13.01 -3.31
C THR A 85 13.08 13.29 -2.39
N ARG A 86 12.11 14.06 -2.87
CA ARG A 86 10.89 14.42 -2.14
C ARG A 86 9.72 13.54 -2.57
N PRO A 87 8.82 13.17 -1.64
CA PRO A 87 7.59 12.46 -1.98
C PRO A 87 6.77 13.27 -2.97
N VAL A 88 6.22 12.63 -4.00
CA VAL A 88 5.38 13.30 -5.00
C VAL A 88 3.96 13.49 -4.43
N PRO A 89 3.29 14.65 -4.64
CA PRO A 89 1.92 14.86 -4.17
C PRO A 89 0.95 13.80 -4.68
N LEU A 90 -0.02 13.41 -3.85
CA LEU A 90 -1.04 12.43 -4.20
C LEU A 90 -2.24 13.11 -4.90
N PRO A 91 -2.85 12.48 -5.92
CA PRO A 91 -2.42 11.25 -6.58
C PRO A 91 -1.18 11.48 -7.48
N THR A 92 -0.15 10.62 -7.34
CA THR A 92 1.18 10.81 -7.95
C THR A 92 1.14 11.01 -9.47
N GLY A 93 0.27 10.29 -10.18
CA GLY A 93 0.12 10.40 -11.65
C GLY A 93 -0.32 11.79 -12.15
N LYS A 94 -0.91 12.64 -11.30
CA LYS A 94 -1.23 14.04 -11.69
C LYS A 94 -0.05 14.99 -11.52
N HIS A 95 0.96 14.58 -10.77
CA HIS A 95 2.07 15.43 -10.35
C HIS A 95 3.44 14.91 -10.83
N SER A 96 3.44 13.88 -11.66
CA SER A 96 4.65 13.24 -12.18
C SER A 96 4.42 12.58 -13.52
N ARG A 97 5.51 12.13 -14.13
CA ARG A 97 5.56 11.28 -15.32
C ARG A 97 6.41 10.05 -15.08
N VAL A 98 6.02 8.89 -15.63
CA VAL A 98 6.82 7.66 -15.61
C VAL A 98 7.64 7.57 -16.89
N ASN A 99 8.95 7.39 -16.76
CA ASN A 99 9.85 7.24 -17.90
C ASN A 99 10.06 5.75 -18.25
N GLY A 100 9.52 5.27 -19.37
CA GLY A 100 9.62 3.86 -19.78
C GLY A 100 11.06 3.31 -19.90
N CYS A 101 12.02 4.16 -20.28
CA CYS A 101 13.45 3.79 -20.37
C CYS A 101 14.10 3.36 -19.05
N CYS A 102 13.60 3.82 -17.90
CA CYS A 102 14.19 3.53 -16.59
C CYS A 102 13.16 3.22 -15.50
N MET A 103 11.87 3.24 -15.82
CA MET A 103 10.74 3.14 -14.90
C MET A 103 10.79 4.12 -13.72
N LYS A 104 11.46 5.25 -13.89
CA LYS A 104 11.50 6.29 -12.85
C LYS A 104 10.37 7.29 -13.01
N MET A 105 9.66 7.50 -11.92
CA MET A 105 8.65 8.54 -11.75
C MET A 105 9.35 9.86 -11.43
N VAL A 106 9.27 10.84 -12.33
CA VAL A 106 9.86 12.18 -12.12
C VAL A 106 8.74 13.19 -11.93
N CYS A 107 8.80 13.98 -10.86
CA CYS A 107 7.77 14.99 -10.60
C CYS A 107 7.80 16.12 -11.63
N ASN A 108 6.64 16.75 -11.87
CA ASN A 108 6.48 17.79 -12.89
C ASN A 108 7.42 18.99 -12.70
N GLY A 109 7.79 19.30 -11.45
CA GLY A 109 8.78 20.35 -11.14
C GLY A 109 10.17 20.02 -11.67
N CYS A 110 10.70 18.83 -11.33
CA CYS A 110 12.00 18.39 -11.85
C CYS A 110 11.98 18.20 -13.36
N ALA A 111 10.85 17.76 -13.92
CA ALA A 111 10.63 17.69 -15.36
C ALA A 111 10.76 19.05 -16.05
N LEU A 112 10.13 20.10 -15.50
CA LEU A 112 10.23 21.46 -16.00
C LEU A 112 11.65 22.04 -15.85
N ALA A 113 12.27 21.83 -14.69
CA ALA A 113 13.64 22.28 -14.43
C ALA A 113 14.66 21.64 -15.39
N ALA A 114 14.52 20.33 -15.66
CA ALA A 114 15.34 19.63 -16.64
C ALA A 114 15.17 20.21 -18.05
N MET A 115 13.92 20.50 -18.44
CA MET A 115 13.65 21.14 -19.73
C MET A 115 14.35 22.50 -19.84
N ARG A 116 14.27 23.36 -18.82
CA ARG A 116 14.89 24.70 -18.85
C ARG A 116 16.42 24.68 -18.86
N THR A 117 17.02 23.62 -18.36
CA THR A 117 18.48 23.43 -18.32
C THR A 117 19.02 22.73 -19.57
N GLY A 118 18.21 22.62 -20.62
CA GLY A 118 18.63 22.10 -21.93
C GLY A 118 18.48 20.59 -22.11
N ILE A 119 17.86 19.88 -21.15
CA ILE A 119 17.53 18.45 -21.30
C ILE A 119 16.19 18.34 -22.05
N HIS A 120 16.21 18.74 -23.32
CA HIS A 120 15.06 18.62 -24.22
C HIS A 120 15.04 17.26 -24.91
N GLY A 121 13.86 16.62 -24.98
CA GLY A 121 13.67 15.36 -25.70
C GLY A 121 14.49 14.18 -25.14
N LYS A 122 14.94 14.26 -23.89
CA LYS A 122 15.70 13.22 -23.19
C LYS A 122 15.10 13.00 -21.81
N CYS A 123 15.14 11.76 -21.33
CA CYS A 123 14.74 11.40 -19.98
C CYS A 123 15.53 12.22 -18.95
N GLU A 124 14.82 12.78 -17.99
CA GLU A 124 15.38 13.68 -16.98
C GLU A 124 16.33 12.95 -16.04
N PHE A 125 16.14 11.64 -15.91
CA PHE A 125 16.90 10.79 -15.02
C PHE A 125 18.08 10.13 -15.75
N CYS A 126 17.81 9.29 -16.76
CA CYS A 126 18.86 8.50 -17.42
C CYS A 126 19.36 9.06 -18.75
N ARG A 127 18.88 10.25 -19.18
CA ARG A 127 19.26 10.94 -20.42
C ARG A 127 18.96 10.21 -21.74
N THR A 128 18.34 9.03 -21.69
CA THR A 128 17.90 8.30 -22.88
C THR A 128 16.94 9.18 -23.69
N PRO A 129 17.11 9.30 -25.02
CA PRO A 129 16.19 10.06 -25.86
C PRO A 129 14.73 9.60 -25.68
N VAL A 130 13.82 10.56 -25.50
CA VAL A 130 12.39 10.30 -25.43
C VAL A 130 11.90 10.01 -26.84
N THR A 131 11.11 8.95 -26.98
CA THR A 131 10.51 8.53 -28.24
C THR A 131 9.00 8.76 -28.21
N ARG A 132 8.44 9.29 -29.30
CA ARG A 132 6.98 9.31 -29.52
C ARG A 132 6.46 8.05 -30.19
N ASP A 133 7.38 7.22 -30.69
CA ASP A 133 7.08 5.92 -31.27
C ASP A 133 6.72 4.94 -30.13
N GLU A 134 5.47 4.50 -30.13
CA GLU A 134 4.90 3.62 -29.12
C GLU A 134 5.59 2.25 -29.09
N ALA A 135 6.00 1.71 -30.24
CA ALA A 135 6.71 0.44 -30.30
C ALA A 135 8.10 0.54 -29.65
N LYS A 136 8.80 1.66 -29.85
CA LYS A 136 10.08 1.92 -29.16
C LYS A 136 9.88 2.12 -27.66
N ALA A 137 8.83 2.82 -27.24
CA ALA A 137 8.50 2.99 -25.82
C ALA A 137 8.19 1.63 -25.17
N LEU A 138 7.42 0.78 -25.84
CA LEU A 138 7.12 -0.58 -25.40
C LEU A 138 8.39 -1.43 -25.30
N ALA A 139 9.29 -1.37 -26.29
CA ALA A 139 10.56 -2.10 -26.26
C ALA A 139 11.46 -1.69 -25.07
N GLN A 140 11.46 -0.40 -24.70
CA GLN A 140 12.15 0.08 -23.50
C GLN A 140 11.57 -0.54 -22.22
N ILE A 141 10.23 -0.59 -22.10
CA ILE A 141 9.54 -1.20 -20.96
C ILE A 141 9.83 -2.72 -20.91
N GLN A 142 9.77 -3.42 -22.06
CA GLN A 142 10.09 -4.85 -22.15
C GLN A 142 11.51 -5.17 -21.71
N THR A 143 12.46 -4.26 -21.97
CA THR A 143 13.84 -4.40 -21.48
C THR A 143 13.90 -4.37 -19.94
N ARG A 144 13.02 -3.61 -19.27
CA ARG A 144 12.94 -3.55 -17.81
C ARG A 144 12.19 -4.77 -17.25
N ILE A 145 11.17 -5.25 -17.95
CA ILE A 145 10.47 -6.50 -17.63
C ILE A 145 11.43 -7.70 -17.69
N GLY A 146 12.31 -7.77 -18.70
CA GLY A 146 13.34 -8.81 -18.78
C GLY A 146 14.35 -8.79 -17.61
N LYS A 147 14.38 -7.71 -16.81
CA LYS A 147 15.16 -7.59 -15.57
C LYS A 147 14.30 -7.79 -14.31
N MET A 148 13.08 -8.27 -14.47
CA MET A 148 12.10 -8.50 -13.41
C MET A 148 11.80 -7.22 -12.59
N ASP A 149 11.81 -6.05 -13.24
CA ASP A 149 11.42 -4.79 -12.60
C ASP A 149 9.90 -4.80 -12.34
N PRO A 150 9.45 -4.88 -11.07
CA PRO A 150 8.04 -5.04 -10.74
C PRO A 150 7.20 -3.83 -11.18
N GLU A 151 7.78 -2.63 -11.20
CA GLU A 151 7.08 -1.43 -11.65
C GLU A 151 6.95 -1.39 -13.16
N ALA A 152 7.90 -1.97 -13.92
CA ALA A 152 7.76 -2.15 -15.36
C ALA A 152 6.61 -3.10 -15.71
N ILE A 153 6.53 -4.23 -15.00
CA ILE A 153 5.49 -5.23 -15.19
C ILE A 153 4.12 -4.64 -14.83
N ARG A 154 4.02 -3.96 -13.68
CA ARG A 154 2.80 -3.24 -13.27
C ARG A 154 2.38 -2.22 -14.32
N PHE A 155 3.32 -1.38 -14.77
CA PHE A 155 3.04 -0.34 -15.75
C PHE A 155 2.55 -0.92 -17.07
N LEU A 156 3.12 -2.03 -17.55
CA LEU A 156 2.61 -2.72 -18.73
C LEU A 156 1.17 -3.23 -18.52
N GLY A 157 0.86 -3.76 -17.34
CA GLY A 157 -0.51 -4.11 -16.96
C GLY A 157 -1.46 -2.92 -17.04
N ASP A 158 -1.04 -1.74 -16.58
CA ASP A 158 -1.81 -0.50 -16.72
C ASP A 158 -2.07 -0.14 -18.19
N GLN A 159 -1.06 -0.30 -19.06
CA GLN A 159 -1.21 -0.02 -20.49
C GLN A 159 -2.20 -0.97 -21.17
N TYR A 160 -2.16 -2.28 -20.87
CA TYR A 160 -3.16 -3.24 -21.35
C TYR A 160 -4.56 -2.93 -20.84
N SER A 161 -4.71 -2.51 -19.58
CA SER A 161 -6.02 -2.16 -19.02
C SER A 161 -6.68 -0.96 -19.71
N GLN A 162 -5.87 -0.10 -20.34
CA GLN A 162 -6.31 1.15 -20.97
C GLN A 162 -6.22 1.12 -22.51
N GLY A 163 -5.59 0.10 -23.11
CA GLY A 163 -5.33 0.04 -24.55
C GLY A 163 -4.40 1.16 -25.04
N ARG A 164 -3.26 1.35 -24.37
CA ARG A 164 -2.25 2.39 -24.69
C ARG A 164 -0.97 1.79 -25.27
N LEU A 165 -0.10 2.63 -25.84
CA LEU A 165 1.16 2.20 -26.50
C LEU A 165 0.94 1.23 -27.66
N GLY A 166 -0.11 1.46 -28.46
CA GLY A 166 -0.46 0.60 -29.58
C GLY A 166 -0.97 -0.79 -29.17
N LEU A 167 -1.28 -1.01 -27.89
CA LEU A 167 -1.85 -2.26 -27.38
C LEU A 167 -3.37 -2.19 -27.43
N GLU A 168 -4.00 -3.31 -27.80
CA GLU A 168 -5.44 -3.48 -27.59
C GLU A 168 -5.74 -3.61 -26.10
N LYS A 169 -6.92 -3.12 -25.69
CA LYS A 169 -7.35 -3.22 -24.30
C LYS A 169 -7.59 -4.69 -23.94
N ASP A 170 -6.85 -5.18 -22.95
CA ASP A 170 -6.96 -6.54 -22.44
C ASP A 170 -6.87 -6.55 -20.90
N MET A 171 -8.01 -6.71 -20.25
CA MET A 171 -8.08 -6.75 -18.79
C MET A 171 -7.56 -8.06 -18.20
N ALA A 172 -7.71 -9.19 -18.90
CA ALA A 172 -7.22 -10.47 -18.42
C ALA A 172 -5.68 -10.44 -18.37
N ARG A 173 -5.07 -9.93 -19.44
CA ARG A 173 -3.62 -9.73 -19.50
C ARG A 173 -3.13 -8.73 -18.45
N ALA A 174 -3.87 -7.65 -18.21
CA ALA A 174 -3.54 -6.69 -17.16
C ALA A 174 -3.51 -7.35 -15.77
N VAL A 175 -4.50 -8.19 -15.45
CA VAL A 175 -4.60 -8.90 -14.18
C VAL A 175 -3.46 -9.90 -13.98
N GLU A 176 -3.05 -10.62 -15.04
CA GLU A 176 -1.87 -11.49 -15.01
C GLU A 176 -0.61 -10.72 -14.65
N LEU A 177 -0.35 -9.62 -15.37
CA LEU A 177 0.83 -8.79 -15.16
C LEU A 177 0.84 -8.13 -13.78
N TRP A 178 -0.32 -7.63 -13.31
CA TRP A 178 -0.41 -7.10 -11.95
C TRP A 178 -0.17 -8.19 -10.90
N THR A 179 -0.60 -9.43 -11.14
CA THR A 179 -0.32 -10.56 -10.23
C THR A 179 1.19 -10.83 -10.15
N GLU A 180 1.86 -10.91 -11.29
CA GLU A 180 3.32 -11.09 -11.35
C GLU A 180 4.06 -9.94 -10.65
N ALA A 181 3.72 -8.69 -10.97
CA ALA A 181 4.33 -7.52 -10.34
C ALA A 181 4.11 -7.48 -8.82
N ALA A 182 2.93 -7.90 -8.37
CA ALA A 182 2.55 -7.92 -6.96
C ALA A 182 3.34 -8.98 -6.17
N GLU A 183 3.58 -10.14 -6.76
CA GLU A 183 4.44 -11.20 -6.20
C GLU A 183 5.91 -10.77 -6.12
N LEU A 184 6.35 -9.90 -7.04
CA LEU A 184 7.66 -9.25 -7.01
C LEU A 184 7.72 -8.01 -6.10
N GLY A 185 6.64 -7.72 -5.35
CA GLY A 185 6.64 -6.69 -4.31
C GLY A 185 6.06 -5.33 -4.71
N SER A 186 5.43 -5.18 -5.88
CA SER A 186 4.78 -3.92 -6.26
C SER A 186 3.50 -3.68 -5.43
N ALA A 187 3.55 -2.65 -4.57
CA ALA A 187 2.39 -2.22 -3.80
C ALA A 187 1.26 -1.67 -4.69
N GLY A 188 1.61 -0.97 -5.78
CA GLY A 188 0.64 -0.47 -6.77
C GLY A 188 -0.07 -1.60 -7.52
N ALA A 189 0.61 -2.73 -7.76
CA ALA A 189 0.00 -3.88 -8.42
C ALA A 189 -1.02 -4.58 -7.49
N TRP A 190 -0.69 -4.75 -6.20
CA TRP A 190 -1.67 -5.21 -5.21
C TRP A 190 -2.88 -4.27 -5.13
N TYR A 191 -2.67 -2.95 -5.22
CA TYR A 191 -3.77 -1.99 -5.28
C TYR A 191 -4.65 -2.18 -6.52
N ASN A 192 -4.05 -2.29 -7.71
CA ASN A 192 -4.81 -2.50 -8.95
C ASN A 192 -5.64 -3.78 -8.90
N LEU A 193 -5.08 -4.88 -8.39
CA LEU A 193 -5.81 -6.13 -8.16
C LEU A 193 -6.98 -5.93 -7.19
N GLY A 194 -6.75 -5.25 -6.06
CA GLY A 194 -7.82 -4.94 -5.11
C GLY A 194 -8.97 -4.17 -5.76
N ALA A 195 -8.63 -3.18 -6.57
CA ALA A 195 -9.58 -2.33 -7.26
C ALA A 195 -10.44 -3.08 -8.28
N VAL A 196 -9.85 -3.96 -9.10
CA VAL A 196 -10.62 -4.71 -10.12
C VAL A 196 -11.48 -5.80 -9.52
N TYR A 197 -11.05 -6.47 -8.45
CA TYR A 197 -11.90 -7.46 -7.77
C TYR A 197 -13.07 -6.82 -7.02
N ILE A 198 -12.92 -5.60 -6.48
CA ILE A 198 -14.04 -4.87 -5.88
C ILE A 198 -15.08 -4.45 -6.93
N ARG A 199 -14.63 -4.02 -8.12
CA ARG A 199 -15.51 -3.51 -9.17
C ARG A 199 -16.04 -4.58 -10.14
N GLY A 200 -15.37 -5.73 -10.24
CA GLY A 200 -15.65 -6.74 -11.26
C GLY A 200 -15.13 -6.37 -12.66
N ASP A 201 -14.06 -5.56 -12.73
CA ASP A 201 -13.50 -5.10 -14.01
C ASP A 201 -12.60 -6.18 -14.62
N GLY A 202 -13.11 -6.97 -15.57
CA GLY A 202 -12.36 -8.02 -16.25
C GLY A 202 -12.08 -9.27 -15.40
N VAL A 203 -12.64 -9.32 -14.18
CA VAL A 203 -12.66 -10.48 -13.29
C VAL A 203 -14.05 -10.57 -12.65
N GLU A 204 -14.43 -11.75 -12.15
CA GLU A 204 -15.63 -11.88 -11.33
C GLU A 204 -15.48 -11.04 -10.05
N GLN A 205 -16.50 -10.23 -9.77
CA GLN A 205 -16.52 -9.36 -8.60
C GLN A 205 -16.39 -10.19 -7.31
N ASN A 206 -15.43 -9.83 -6.47
CA ASN A 206 -15.18 -10.48 -5.20
C ASN A 206 -14.57 -9.47 -4.22
N GLU A 207 -15.44 -8.84 -3.42
CA GLU A 207 -15.05 -7.83 -2.46
C GLU A 207 -14.05 -8.35 -1.42
N ALA A 208 -14.28 -9.54 -0.84
CA ALA A 208 -13.40 -10.11 0.17
C ALA A 208 -11.97 -10.33 -0.37
N ARG A 209 -11.85 -10.79 -1.61
CA ARG A 209 -10.57 -10.93 -2.29
C ARG A 209 -9.94 -9.56 -2.57
N GLY A 210 -10.73 -8.59 -3.02
CA GLY A 210 -10.26 -7.23 -3.26
C GLY A 210 -9.73 -6.54 -2.00
N ILE A 211 -10.45 -6.64 -0.88
CA ILE A 211 -10.02 -6.19 0.45
C ILE A 211 -8.71 -6.86 0.83
N SER A 212 -8.56 -8.17 0.62
CA SER A 212 -7.31 -8.87 0.93
C SER A 212 -6.11 -8.36 0.15
N PHE A 213 -6.30 -7.90 -1.10
CA PHE A 213 -5.24 -7.29 -1.89
C PHE A 213 -4.97 -5.85 -1.45
N TYR A 214 -5.98 -5.08 -1.08
CA TYR A 214 -5.78 -3.80 -0.43
C TYR A 214 -5.03 -3.93 0.90
N GLU A 215 -5.30 -4.95 1.73
CA GLU A 215 -4.53 -5.22 2.95
C GLU A 215 -3.04 -5.39 2.64
N LYS A 216 -2.69 -6.17 1.61
CA LYS A 216 -1.29 -6.35 1.18
C LYS A 216 -0.68 -5.05 0.67
N ALA A 217 -1.36 -4.32 -0.22
CA ALA A 217 -0.89 -3.04 -0.74
C ALA A 217 -0.67 -2.02 0.39
N ALA A 218 -1.62 -1.95 1.32
CA ALA A 218 -1.57 -1.05 2.46
C ALA A 218 -0.39 -1.39 3.37
N MET A 219 -0.17 -2.67 3.71
CA MET A 219 0.99 -3.10 4.50
C MET A 219 2.34 -2.80 3.83
N LEU A 220 2.38 -2.73 2.49
CA LEU A 220 3.54 -2.26 1.71
C LEU A 220 3.61 -0.73 1.58
N GLY A 221 2.72 0.01 2.25
CA GLY A 221 2.72 1.47 2.27
C GLY A 221 1.90 2.14 1.18
N HIS A 222 1.06 1.43 0.41
CA HIS A 222 0.26 2.10 -0.63
C HIS A 222 -0.83 2.99 0.00
N PRO A 223 -0.75 4.34 -0.12
CA PRO A 223 -1.58 5.24 0.66
C PRO A 223 -3.06 5.18 0.24
N ILE A 224 -3.34 5.09 -1.06
CA ILE A 224 -4.72 5.00 -1.55
C ILE A 224 -5.37 3.65 -1.22
N ALA A 225 -4.59 2.56 -1.13
CA ALA A 225 -5.13 1.27 -0.70
C ALA A 225 -5.53 1.33 0.77
N ARG A 226 -4.71 2.00 1.59
CA ARG A 226 -5.02 2.24 3.01
C ARG A 226 -6.30 3.07 3.17
N HIS A 227 -6.45 4.13 2.39
CA HIS A 227 -7.70 4.91 2.36
C HIS A 227 -8.90 4.04 2.00
N ASN A 228 -8.80 3.24 0.95
CA ASN A 228 -9.91 2.39 0.49
C ASN A 228 -10.29 1.32 1.52
N LEU A 229 -9.34 0.76 2.28
CA LEU A 229 -9.67 -0.09 3.43
C LEU A 229 -10.49 0.66 4.48
N GLY A 230 -10.16 1.92 4.75
CA GLY A 230 -10.94 2.76 5.64
C GLY A 230 -12.37 2.97 5.14
N CYS A 231 -12.56 3.18 3.83
CA CYS A 231 -13.89 3.27 3.22
C CYS A 231 -14.65 1.95 3.34
N CYS A 232 -14.03 0.81 3.04
CA CYS A 232 -14.65 -0.50 3.22
C CYS A 232 -15.10 -0.70 4.69
N GLU A 233 -14.24 -0.39 5.67
CA GLU A 233 -14.61 -0.52 7.09
C GLU A 233 -15.73 0.45 7.50
N TYR A 234 -15.76 1.66 6.92
CA TYR A 234 -16.83 2.64 7.13
C TYR A 234 -18.17 2.11 6.60
N ASP A 235 -18.19 1.59 5.37
CA ASP A 235 -19.39 1.04 4.72
C ASP A 235 -19.94 -0.17 5.49
N HIS A 236 -19.06 -0.95 6.13
CA HIS A 236 -19.43 -2.05 7.02
C HIS A 236 -19.85 -1.60 8.44
N GLY A 237 -19.83 -0.30 8.75
CA GLY A 237 -20.15 0.26 10.07
C GLY A 237 -19.07 0.07 11.14
N ASN A 238 -17.86 -0.37 10.75
CA ASN A 238 -16.72 -0.58 11.64
C ASN A 238 -15.92 0.72 11.82
N TYR A 239 -16.56 1.77 12.36
CA TYR A 239 -15.96 3.11 12.40
C TYR A 239 -14.61 3.17 13.14
N ASP A 240 -14.43 2.43 14.23
CA ASP A 240 -13.15 2.35 14.95
C ASP A 240 -12.00 1.79 14.09
N ARG A 241 -12.30 0.89 13.16
CA ARG A 241 -11.34 0.33 12.20
C ARG A 241 -11.09 1.32 11.06
N ALA A 242 -12.17 1.92 10.56
CA ALA A 242 -12.10 2.95 9.52
C ALA A 242 -11.19 4.12 9.93
N VAL A 243 -11.39 4.68 11.13
CA VAL A 243 -10.55 5.77 11.66
C VAL A 243 -9.08 5.37 11.71
N ARG A 244 -8.74 4.13 12.12
CA ARG A 244 -7.36 3.66 12.14
C ARG A 244 -6.72 3.64 10.76
N HIS A 245 -7.44 3.15 9.74
CA HIS A 245 -6.97 3.18 8.36
C HIS A 245 -6.78 4.60 7.85
N PHE A 246 -7.77 5.46 8.06
CA PHE A 246 -7.71 6.85 7.63
C PHE A 246 -6.57 7.62 8.33
N LEU A 247 -6.28 7.35 9.61
CA LEU A 247 -5.17 8.00 10.33
C LEU A 247 -3.81 7.70 9.69
N ILE A 248 -3.57 6.45 9.35
CA ILE A 248 -2.34 6.03 8.68
C ILE A 248 -2.27 6.72 7.30
N SER A 249 -3.34 6.64 6.52
CA SER A 249 -3.40 7.21 5.17
C SER A 249 -3.26 8.75 5.16
N ALA A 250 -3.89 9.45 6.10
CA ALA A 250 -3.78 10.90 6.24
C ALA A 250 -2.35 11.34 6.58
N LYS A 251 -1.65 10.59 7.44
CA LYS A 251 -0.21 10.78 7.73
C LYS A 251 0.69 10.58 6.51
N MET A 252 0.20 9.92 5.46
CA MET A 252 0.89 9.75 4.18
C MET A 252 0.51 10.82 3.15
N GLY A 253 -0.33 11.79 3.53
CA GLY A 253 -0.74 12.91 2.68
C GLY A 253 -2.03 12.69 1.89
N VAL A 254 -2.88 11.70 2.24
CA VAL A 254 -4.19 11.52 1.58
C VAL A 254 -5.22 12.46 2.20
N GLU A 255 -5.54 13.53 1.48
CA GLU A 255 -6.53 14.54 1.90
C GLU A 255 -7.92 13.94 2.14
N GLN A 256 -8.38 13.02 1.28
CA GLN A 256 -9.68 12.37 1.44
C GLN A 256 -9.79 11.63 2.78
N SER A 257 -8.69 11.05 3.28
CA SER A 257 -8.70 10.37 4.58
C SER A 257 -8.86 11.34 5.74
N LEU A 258 -8.28 12.54 5.64
CA LEU A 258 -8.49 13.60 6.63
C LEU A 258 -9.95 14.06 6.64
N GLU A 259 -10.54 14.28 5.47
CA GLU A 259 -11.95 14.68 5.37
C GLU A 259 -12.89 13.59 5.92
N MET A 260 -12.61 12.30 5.65
CA MET A 260 -13.40 11.21 6.25
C MET A 260 -13.33 11.20 7.78
N ILE A 261 -12.15 11.43 8.38
CA ILE A 261 -12.02 11.52 9.85
C ILE A 261 -12.78 12.73 10.40
N LYS A 262 -12.78 13.85 9.68
CA LYS A 262 -13.52 15.04 10.05
C LYS A 262 -15.03 14.80 10.06
N GLU A 263 -15.57 14.08 9.09
CA GLU A 263 -16.99 13.69 9.09
C GLU A 263 -17.30 12.73 10.24
N LEU A 264 -16.48 11.69 10.44
CA LEU A 264 -16.62 10.77 11.58
C LEU A 264 -16.55 11.49 12.94
N PHE A 265 -15.74 12.54 13.06
CA PHE A 265 -15.67 13.36 14.27
C PHE A 265 -16.98 14.14 14.51
N LYS A 266 -17.59 14.71 13.46
CA LYS A 266 -18.89 15.40 13.57
C LYS A 266 -20.01 14.45 13.98
N GLU A 267 -19.97 13.22 13.50
CA GLU A 267 -20.93 12.16 13.83
C GLU A 267 -20.73 11.56 15.23
N GLY A 268 -19.62 11.88 15.92
CA GLY A 268 -19.28 11.32 17.22
C GLY A 268 -18.59 9.95 17.16
N ASN A 269 -18.24 9.47 15.96
CA ASN A 269 -17.55 8.20 15.71
C ASN A 269 -16.01 8.31 15.76
N ALA A 270 -15.46 9.53 15.79
CA ALA A 270 -14.04 9.79 16.02
C ALA A 270 -13.84 10.76 17.18
N THR A 271 -12.72 10.63 17.88
CA THR A 271 -12.36 11.51 18.99
C THR A 271 -11.66 12.79 18.50
N LYS A 272 -11.71 13.85 19.32
CA LYS A 272 -10.95 15.09 19.06
C LYS A 272 -9.45 14.86 18.93
N LEU A 273 -8.91 13.91 19.70
CA LEU A 273 -7.50 13.53 19.64
C LEU A 273 -7.16 12.92 18.27
N GLN A 274 -7.95 11.94 17.81
CA GLN A 274 -7.75 11.30 16.50
C GLN A 274 -7.84 12.34 15.36
N TYR A 275 -8.83 13.22 15.38
CA TYR A 275 -8.92 14.28 14.37
C TYR A 275 -7.71 15.23 14.41
N GLY A 276 -7.26 15.63 15.61
CA GLY A 276 -6.06 16.45 15.77
C GLY A 276 -4.78 15.77 15.26
N GLU A 277 -4.63 14.47 15.50
CA GLU A 277 -3.53 13.66 14.98
C GLU A 277 -3.56 13.56 13.45
N ALA A 278 -4.74 13.34 12.86
CA ALA A 278 -4.92 13.30 11.41
C ALA A 278 -4.51 14.63 10.77
N LEU A 279 -4.99 15.75 11.31
CA LEU A 279 -4.64 17.10 10.83
C LEU A 279 -3.13 17.35 10.89
N LYS A 280 -2.49 16.99 12.01
CA LYS A 280 -1.06 17.16 12.17
C LYS A 280 -0.29 16.31 11.14
N GLY A 281 -0.60 15.02 11.06
CA GLY A 281 0.05 14.10 10.13
C GLY A 281 -0.10 14.53 8.68
N TYR A 282 -1.29 14.95 8.27
CA TYR A 282 -1.53 15.45 6.92
C TYR A 282 -0.75 16.73 6.62
N ARG A 283 -0.67 17.67 7.58
CA ARG A 283 0.13 18.90 7.41
C ARG A 283 1.61 18.59 7.27
N ASP A 284 2.16 17.71 8.10
CA ASP A 284 3.56 17.30 8.06
C ASP A 284 3.89 16.68 6.69
N ALA A 285 3.07 15.71 6.23
CA ALA A 285 3.21 15.11 4.91
C ALA A 285 3.08 16.14 3.76
N SER A 286 2.13 17.07 3.87
CA SER A 286 1.93 18.13 2.88
C SER A 286 3.14 19.03 2.77
N GLU A 287 3.79 19.36 3.89
CA GLU A 287 5.01 20.17 3.92
C GLU A 287 6.18 19.45 3.24
N GLU A 288 6.36 18.15 3.51
CA GLU A 288 7.40 17.33 2.86
C GLU A 288 7.24 17.28 1.32
N MET A 289 6.00 17.28 0.85
CA MET A 289 5.64 17.25 -0.57
C MET A 289 5.79 18.61 -1.29
N LYS A 290 5.97 19.73 -0.57
CA LYS A 290 6.12 21.05 -1.20
C LYS A 290 7.43 21.16 -1.99
N SER A 291 7.35 21.87 -3.12
CA SER A 291 8.51 22.22 -3.94
C SER A 291 8.17 23.46 -4.77
N PRO A 292 9.01 24.51 -4.76
CA PRO A 292 8.81 25.69 -5.60
C PRO A 292 8.73 25.35 -7.09
N ASP A 293 9.55 24.41 -7.56
CA ASP A 293 9.53 23.96 -8.95
C ASP A 293 8.21 23.29 -9.33
N ARG A 294 7.59 22.55 -8.39
CA ARG A 294 6.27 21.94 -8.60
C ARG A 294 5.18 23.00 -8.67
N GLU A 295 5.22 24.02 -7.81
CA GLU A 295 4.27 25.14 -7.86
C GLU A 295 4.40 25.94 -9.16
N GLU A 296 5.61 26.13 -9.64
CA GLU A 296 5.83 26.76 -10.93
C GLU A 296 5.33 25.89 -12.08
N ALA A 297 5.60 24.59 -12.06
CA ALA A 297 5.15 23.64 -13.06
C ALA A 297 3.63 23.59 -13.21
N LYS A 298 2.85 23.91 -12.15
CA LYS A 298 1.38 24.02 -12.22
C LYS A 298 0.90 24.98 -13.32
N LYS A 299 1.67 26.05 -13.59
CA LYS A 299 1.35 27.05 -14.63
C LYS A 299 1.51 26.50 -16.05
N PHE A 300 2.22 25.38 -16.19
CA PHE A 300 2.59 24.77 -17.48
C PHE A 300 2.04 23.33 -17.62
N VAL A 301 1.17 22.88 -16.71
CA VAL A 301 0.59 21.51 -16.72
C VAL A 301 -0.01 21.10 -18.07
N PRO A 302 -0.70 21.96 -18.83
CA PRO A 302 -1.20 21.58 -20.16
C PRO A 302 -0.08 21.23 -21.17
N VAL A 303 1.14 21.73 -20.97
CA VAL A 303 2.28 21.57 -21.89
C VAL A 303 3.18 20.39 -21.50
N LEU A 304 3.21 20.02 -20.22
CA LEU A 304 4.09 18.95 -19.70
C LEU A 304 3.49 17.55 -19.82
N ASN A 305 2.18 17.43 -20.09
CA ASN A 305 1.48 16.16 -20.22
C ASN A 305 0.55 16.10 -21.47
N PRO A 306 1.09 16.23 -22.70
CA PRO A 306 0.28 16.16 -23.92
C PRO A 306 -0.18 14.73 -24.25
N VAL A 307 0.46 13.72 -23.66
CA VAL A 307 0.09 12.32 -23.76
C VAL A 307 0.30 11.73 -22.37
N GLY A 308 -0.80 11.51 -21.66
CA GLY A 308 -0.75 10.89 -20.33
C GLY A 308 -0.13 9.49 -20.44
N TYR A 309 1.09 9.36 -19.93
CA TYR A 309 1.73 8.08 -19.62
C TYR A 309 1.77 7.90 -18.10
#